data_AF-A0A944SB75-F1
#
_entry.id   AF-A0A944SB75-F1
#
_cell.length_a   1.000
_cell.length_b   1.000
_cell.length_c   1.000
_cell.angle_alpha   90.00
_cell.angle_beta   90.00
_cell.angle_gamma   90.00
#
_symmetry.space_group_name_H-M   'P 1'
#
loop_
_entity.id
_entity.type
_entity.pdbx_description
1 polymer ?
#
loop_
_entity_poly.entity_id
_entity_poly.type
_entity_poly.pdbx_seq_one_letter_code
_entity_poly.pdbx_strand_id
1 'polypeptide(L)'
;MKFNDDIKLIISDVDETIAAVYTEASEGMIIELEKLLKEGRIIFMITGHGLKGVQKRITDKIDKSLRKGVLIAHCSGTEVQGFDPNGELHDEPYYDKYEKIFSEAQKKQWRKIIKQLISEFGLKVYPTMTKPVFREKSKLKPLSIMLDDRGPQITFEVVNATDLSEEQAEGLGMQIPKTNGQLDLRALISKRADELFTENNIPVSARLAGTFAIDFAIKGVSKKTAVKHIIHDEAILSMLGLPKDILKHPNYLEAWGDKFSVIRGGTDRHISEALPKEVRSITFRDESPDEFLKGYNTVVWDGKRNLHHGLLEFLKNR
;
A
#
# COMPACT_ATOMS: atom_id res chain seq x y z
N MET A 1 2.23 -15.58 -19.86
CA MET A 1 2.38 -14.13 -20.16
C MET A 1 3.86 -13.76 -20.36
N LYS A 2 4.22 -12.88 -21.32
CA LYS A 2 5.62 -12.48 -21.60
C LYS A 2 6.01 -11.15 -20.92
N PHE A 3 7.27 -11.02 -20.52
CA PHE A 3 7.87 -9.76 -20.07
C PHE A 3 7.87 -8.74 -21.22
N ASN A 4 7.72 -7.45 -20.90
CA ASN A 4 7.76 -6.37 -21.88
C ASN A 4 9.13 -5.67 -21.78
N ASP A 5 9.98 -5.89 -22.78
CA ASP A 5 11.36 -5.39 -22.76
C ASP A 5 11.46 -3.87 -22.86
N ASP A 6 10.44 -3.20 -23.42
CA ASP A 6 10.38 -1.75 -23.61
C ASP A 6 10.06 -0.98 -22.32
N ILE A 7 9.72 -1.66 -21.22
CA ILE A 7 9.35 -1.00 -19.96
C ILE A 7 10.52 -0.13 -19.49
N LYS A 8 10.22 1.13 -19.15
CA LYS A 8 11.14 2.07 -18.52
C LYS A 8 10.77 2.34 -17.06
N LEU A 9 9.48 2.38 -16.74
CA LEU A 9 8.97 2.62 -15.39
C LEU A 9 7.97 1.54 -14.99
N ILE A 10 8.29 0.85 -13.91
CA ILE A 10 7.44 -0.13 -13.25
C ILE A 10 6.82 0.53 -12.03
N ILE A 11 5.50 0.47 -11.91
CA ILE A 11 4.76 1.02 -10.76
C ILE A 11 4.17 -0.16 -10.01
N SER A 12 4.71 -0.46 -8.84
CA SER A 12 4.39 -1.70 -8.13
C SER A 12 3.81 -1.42 -6.77
N ASP A 13 2.75 -2.13 -6.41
CA ASP A 13 2.45 -2.37 -5.00
C ASP A 13 3.61 -3.13 -4.32
N VAL A 14 3.66 -3.08 -2.99
CA VAL A 14 4.69 -3.76 -2.19
C VAL A 14 4.16 -5.03 -1.53
N ASP A 15 3.05 -4.95 -0.80
CA ASP A 15 2.61 -5.99 0.11
C ASP A 15 1.78 -7.04 -0.63
N GLU A 16 2.22 -8.29 -0.60
CA GLU A 16 1.73 -9.39 -1.46
C GLU A 16 2.05 -9.23 -2.96
N THR A 17 2.84 -8.22 -3.32
CA THR A 17 3.35 -8.03 -4.70
C THR A 17 4.87 -8.17 -4.78
N ILE A 18 5.64 -7.38 -4.05
CA ILE A 18 7.11 -7.52 -3.97
C ILE A 18 7.51 -8.42 -2.79
N ALA A 19 6.81 -8.29 -1.66
CA ALA A 19 7.09 -9.04 -0.45
C ALA A 19 5.79 -9.40 0.27
N ALA A 20 5.77 -10.51 1.02
CA ALA A 20 4.64 -10.82 1.90
C ALA A 20 4.46 -9.74 2.98
N VAL A 21 3.25 -9.56 3.50
CA VAL A 21 2.95 -8.53 4.51
C VAL A 21 3.90 -8.66 5.72
N TYR A 22 4.50 -7.54 6.13
CA TYR A 22 5.45 -7.44 7.26
C TYR A 22 6.71 -8.31 7.15
N THR A 23 6.98 -8.87 5.97
CA THR A 23 8.13 -9.76 5.74
C THR A 23 9.11 -9.11 4.78
N GLU A 24 10.39 -9.41 4.93
CA GLU A 24 11.43 -8.99 4.01
C GLU A 24 11.22 -9.61 2.62
N ALA A 25 11.59 -8.88 1.56
CA ALA A 25 11.64 -9.47 0.23
C ALA A 25 12.69 -10.58 0.22
N SER A 26 12.36 -11.71 -0.42
CA SER A 26 13.30 -12.82 -0.56
C SER A 26 14.54 -12.39 -1.34
N GLU A 27 15.68 -13.02 -1.08
CA GLU A 27 16.93 -12.76 -1.82
C GLU A 27 16.73 -12.87 -3.34
N GLY A 28 16.00 -13.90 -3.80
CA GLY A 28 15.67 -14.05 -5.22
C GLY A 28 14.87 -12.88 -5.79
N MET A 29 13.99 -12.26 -5.01
CA MET A 29 13.27 -11.06 -5.43
C MET A 29 14.23 -9.87 -5.55
N ILE A 30 15.07 -9.64 -4.54
CA ILE A 30 16.07 -8.57 -4.57
C ILE A 30 16.97 -8.69 -5.81
N ILE A 31 17.47 -9.89 -6.10
CA ILE A 31 18.31 -10.16 -7.28
C ILE A 31 17.58 -9.76 -8.58
N GLU A 32 16.30 -10.11 -8.74
CA GLU A 32 15.56 -9.76 -9.95
C GLU A 32 15.25 -8.26 -10.05
N LEU A 33 14.94 -7.59 -8.93
CA LEU A 33 14.78 -6.13 -8.91
C LEU A 33 16.09 -5.43 -9.28
N GLU A 34 17.23 -5.90 -8.78
CA GLU A 34 18.54 -5.35 -9.14
C GLU A 34 18.87 -5.53 -10.62
N LYS A 35 18.51 -6.65 -11.25
CA LYS A 35 18.67 -6.83 -12.69
C LYS A 35 17.88 -5.79 -13.48
N LEU A 36 16.62 -5.57 -13.12
CA LEU A 36 15.79 -4.53 -13.75
C LEU A 36 16.43 -3.14 -13.64
N LEU A 37 16.94 -2.78 -12.45
CA LEU A 37 17.62 -1.52 -12.20
C LEU A 37 18.93 -1.38 -12.98
N LYS A 38 19.74 -2.46 -13.08
CA LYS A 38 20.97 -2.50 -13.89
C LYS A 38 20.70 -2.31 -15.38
N GLU A 39 19.56 -2.77 -15.86
CA GLU A 39 19.08 -2.57 -17.23
C GLU A 39 18.53 -1.14 -17.46
N GLY A 40 18.58 -0.27 -16.45
CA GLY A 40 18.18 1.13 -16.55
C GLY A 40 16.68 1.38 -16.33
N ARG A 41 15.93 0.39 -15.84
CA ARG A 41 14.51 0.57 -15.49
C ARG A 41 14.36 1.24 -14.14
N ILE A 42 13.27 1.97 -13.97
CA ILE A 42 12.88 2.62 -12.73
C ILE A 42 11.78 1.82 -12.05
N ILE A 43 11.88 1.65 -10.73
CA ILE A 43 10.87 0.97 -9.91
C ILE A 43 10.25 1.99 -8.96
N PHE A 44 8.96 2.27 -9.15
CA PHE A 44 8.17 3.09 -8.26
C PHE A 44 7.29 2.22 -7.38
N MET A 45 7.71 2.04 -6.13
CA MET A 45 7.01 1.25 -5.12
C MET A 45 5.92 2.09 -4.44
N ILE A 46 4.72 1.55 -4.32
CA ILE A 46 3.58 2.25 -3.71
C ILE A 46 2.93 1.37 -2.65
N THR A 47 2.91 1.83 -1.41
CA THR A 47 2.43 1.04 -0.28
C THR A 47 1.63 1.86 0.72
N GLY A 48 0.73 1.20 1.46
CA GLY A 48 0.15 1.76 2.69
C GLY A 48 1.16 1.82 3.84
N HIS A 49 2.24 1.05 3.77
CA HIS A 49 3.25 0.95 4.80
C HIS A 49 4.11 2.21 4.93
N GLY A 50 4.84 2.36 6.04
CA GLY A 50 5.73 3.49 6.28
C GLY A 50 7.07 3.34 5.57
N LEU A 51 7.74 4.47 5.29
CA LEU A 51 9.02 4.53 4.57
C LEU A 51 10.08 3.59 5.14
N LYS A 52 10.34 3.68 6.47
CA LYS A 52 11.33 2.84 7.16
C LYS A 52 11.07 1.35 7.01
N GLY A 53 9.80 0.96 6.95
CA GLY A 53 9.42 -0.44 6.77
C GLY A 53 9.76 -0.93 5.36
N VAL A 54 9.52 -0.12 4.33
CA VAL A 54 9.92 -0.43 2.95
C VAL A 54 11.44 -0.50 2.83
N GLN A 55 12.15 0.46 3.45
CA GLN A 55 13.61 0.48 3.44
C GLN A 55 14.20 -0.81 3.99
N LYS A 56 13.85 -1.16 5.22
CA LYS A 56 14.34 -2.38 5.88
C LYS A 56 14.01 -3.66 5.09
N ARG A 57 12.79 -3.73 4.55
CA ARG A 57 12.29 -4.95 3.89
C ARG A 57 12.84 -5.14 2.48
N ILE A 58 13.20 -4.04 1.80
CA ILE A 58 13.47 -4.04 0.36
C ILE A 58 14.68 -3.17 0.02
N THR A 59 14.57 -1.85 0.11
CA THR A 59 15.55 -0.98 -0.55
C THR A 59 16.92 -0.96 0.15
N ASP A 60 16.99 -1.22 1.45
CA ASP A 60 18.26 -1.38 2.16
C ASP A 60 19.03 -2.65 1.75
N LYS A 61 18.34 -3.60 1.10
CA LYS A 61 18.93 -4.83 0.57
C LYS A 61 19.36 -4.73 -0.88
N ILE A 62 18.93 -3.68 -1.59
CA ILE A 62 19.36 -3.37 -2.95
C ILE A 62 20.73 -2.69 -2.88
N ASP A 63 21.65 -3.07 -3.77
CA ASP A 63 22.94 -2.40 -3.96
C ASP A 63 22.73 -0.89 -4.06
N LYS A 64 23.47 -0.17 -3.23
CA LYS A 64 23.34 1.28 -3.08
C LYS A 64 23.47 2.02 -4.41
N SER A 65 24.37 1.59 -5.29
CA SER A 65 24.58 2.20 -6.62
C SER A 65 23.37 2.13 -7.56
N LEU A 66 22.40 1.24 -7.27
CA LEU A 66 21.18 1.05 -8.06
C LEU A 66 19.96 1.79 -7.50
N ARG A 67 20.00 2.25 -6.25
CA ARG A 67 18.83 2.83 -5.55
C ARG A 67 18.33 4.13 -6.19
N LYS A 68 19.17 4.85 -6.93
CA LYS A 68 18.77 6.02 -7.72
C LYS A 68 17.62 5.74 -8.71
N GLY A 69 17.43 4.48 -9.10
CA GLY A 69 16.32 4.03 -9.93
C GLY A 69 15.06 3.64 -9.15
N VAL A 70 14.98 3.95 -7.85
CA VAL A 70 13.86 3.56 -6.98
C VAL A 70 13.15 4.78 -6.42
N LEU A 71 11.81 4.75 -6.47
CA LEU A 71 10.93 5.67 -5.75
C LEU A 71 10.05 4.90 -4.77
N ILE A 72 9.69 5.55 -3.67
CA ILE A 72 8.81 4.99 -2.63
C ILE A 72 7.69 5.98 -2.33
N ALA A 73 6.48 5.67 -2.79
CA ALA A 73 5.25 6.29 -2.32
C ALA A 73 4.75 5.52 -1.09
N HIS A 74 4.94 6.08 0.10
CA HIS A 74 4.53 5.45 1.35
C HIS A 74 3.26 6.08 1.91
N CYS A 75 2.64 5.44 2.91
CA CYS A 75 1.40 5.90 3.52
C CYS A 75 0.32 6.19 2.47
N SER A 76 0.13 5.24 1.55
CA SER A 76 -0.81 5.30 0.42
C SER A 76 -0.52 6.43 -0.57
N GLY A 77 0.75 6.86 -0.66
CA GLY A 77 1.17 7.95 -1.52
C GLY A 77 0.91 9.33 -0.93
N THR A 78 0.94 9.44 0.39
CA THR A 78 0.93 10.75 1.06
C THR A 78 2.24 11.49 0.83
N GLU A 79 3.33 10.74 0.80
CA GLU A 79 4.68 11.22 0.52
C GLU A 79 5.33 10.32 -0.54
N VAL A 80 6.18 10.90 -1.37
CA VAL A 80 7.02 10.16 -2.32
C VAL A 80 8.48 10.53 -2.10
N GLN A 81 9.28 9.54 -1.75
CA GLN A 81 10.72 9.65 -1.56
C GLN A 81 11.46 8.95 -2.69
N GLY A 82 12.71 9.34 -2.94
CA GLY A 82 13.64 8.53 -3.74
C GLY A 82 15.07 8.73 -3.28
N PHE A 83 16.02 8.34 -4.12
CA PHE A 83 17.44 8.31 -3.79
C PHE A 83 18.27 9.17 -4.73
N ASP A 84 19.34 9.73 -4.19
CA ASP A 84 20.33 10.52 -4.90
C ASP A 84 21.23 9.62 -5.80
N PRO A 85 22.13 10.21 -6.61
CA PRO A 85 23.05 9.43 -7.45
C PRO A 85 23.99 8.47 -6.68
N ASN A 86 24.21 8.69 -5.39
CA ASN A 86 25.01 7.83 -4.51
C ASN A 86 24.18 6.73 -3.85
N GLY A 87 22.87 6.71 -4.08
CA GLY A 87 21.92 5.79 -3.48
C GLY A 87 21.54 6.12 -2.05
N GLU A 88 21.80 7.34 -1.60
CA GLU A 88 21.30 7.87 -0.34
C GLU A 88 19.89 8.40 -0.51
N LEU A 89 19.07 8.28 0.52
CA LEU A 89 17.74 8.84 0.50
C LEU A 89 17.83 10.37 0.41
N HIS A 90 17.01 11.02 -0.42
CA HIS A 90 16.94 12.47 -0.41
C HIS A 90 16.50 12.99 0.97
N ASP A 91 16.99 14.17 1.35
CA ASP A 91 16.59 14.83 2.60
C ASP A 91 15.13 15.30 2.54
N GLU A 92 14.66 15.72 1.36
CA GLU A 92 13.30 16.17 1.12
C GLU A 92 12.54 15.21 0.19
N PRO A 93 11.24 14.96 0.45
CA PRO A 93 10.40 14.20 -0.45
C PRO A 93 10.14 14.95 -1.76
N TYR A 94 10.04 14.22 -2.86
CA TYR A 94 9.55 14.76 -4.13
C TYR A 94 8.12 15.26 -4.05
N TYR A 95 7.34 14.66 -3.15
CA TYR A 95 5.96 14.99 -2.92
C TYR A 95 5.62 14.79 -1.46
N ASP A 96 5.00 15.78 -0.84
CA ASP A 96 4.53 15.74 0.55
C ASP A 96 3.21 16.47 0.69
N LYS A 97 2.19 15.75 1.16
CA LYS A 97 0.89 16.30 1.54
C LYS A 97 0.71 16.45 3.03
N TYR A 98 1.47 15.73 3.85
CA TYR A 98 1.29 15.72 5.29
C TYR A 98 1.62 17.08 5.89
N GLU A 99 2.82 17.58 5.63
CA GLU A 99 3.29 18.86 6.17
C GLU A 99 2.52 20.05 5.58
N LYS A 100 1.98 19.90 4.36
CA LYS A 100 1.19 20.94 3.70
C LYS A 100 -0.25 21.03 4.18
N ILE A 101 -0.83 19.93 4.65
CA ILE A 101 -2.26 19.87 5.04
C ILE A 101 -2.43 20.03 6.55
N PHE A 102 -1.51 19.50 7.36
CA PHE A 102 -1.69 19.46 8.80
C PHE A 102 -0.86 20.53 9.51
N SER A 103 -1.53 21.27 10.39
CA SER A 103 -0.86 21.96 11.49
C SER A 103 -0.42 20.98 12.59
N GLU A 104 0.61 21.35 13.37
CA GLU A 104 1.04 20.59 14.56
C GLU A 104 -0.10 20.32 15.56
N ALA A 105 -1.04 21.27 15.68
CA ALA A 105 -2.22 21.11 16.51
C ALA A 105 -3.14 19.99 16.00
N GLN A 106 -3.40 19.94 14.69
CA GLN A 106 -4.19 18.86 14.07
C GLN A 106 -3.47 17.51 14.16
N LYS A 107 -2.14 17.46 13.97
CA LYS A 107 -1.34 16.23 14.15
C LYS A 107 -1.47 15.67 15.57
N LYS A 108 -1.46 16.54 16.59
CA LYS A 108 -1.66 16.14 18.00
C LYS A 108 -3.10 15.73 18.27
N GLN A 109 -4.08 16.45 17.73
CA GLN A 109 -5.50 16.15 17.92
C GLN A 109 -5.89 14.82 17.28
N TRP A 110 -5.37 14.53 16.09
CA TRP A 110 -5.54 13.22 15.45
C TRP A 110 -5.08 12.08 16.39
N ARG A 111 -3.88 12.18 16.96
CA ARG A 111 -3.35 11.15 17.89
C ARG A 111 -4.17 11.04 19.18
N LYS A 112 -4.81 12.12 19.64
CA LYS A 112 -5.77 12.05 20.75
C LYS A 112 -7.02 11.26 20.37
N ILE A 113 -7.58 11.49 19.18
CA ILE A 113 -8.71 10.73 18.66
C ILE A 113 -8.38 9.24 18.56
N ILE A 114 -7.17 8.89 18.08
CA ILE A 114 -6.72 7.49 18.04
C ILE A 114 -6.70 6.86 19.44
N LYS A 115 -6.18 7.57 20.45
CA LYS A 115 -6.20 7.12 21.85
C LYS A 115 -7.62 6.99 22.41
N GLN A 116 -8.51 7.91 22.04
CA GLN A 116 -9.92 7.85 22.40
C GLN A 116 -10.58 6.59 21.82
N LEU A 117 -10.38 6.29 20.53
CA LEU A 117 -10.89 5.05 19.91
C LEU A 117 -10.37 3.80 20.62
N ILE A 118 -9.07 3.75 20.95
CA ILE A 118 -8.49 2.63 21.70
C ILE A 118 -9.20 2.45 23.05
N SER A 119 -9.46 3.54 23.76
CA SER A 119 -10.14 3.51 25.06
C SER A 119 -11.62 3.16 24.94
N GLU A 120 -12.36 3.79 24.01
CA GLU A 120 -13.80 3.58 23.80
C GLU A 120 -14.12 2.12 23.46
N PHE A 121 -13.30 1.50 22.62
CA PHE A 121 -13.49 0.11 22.20
C PHE A 121 -12.75 -0.92 23.06
N GLY A 122 -12.06 -0.49 24.13
CA GLY A 122 -11.30 -1.39 25.01
C GLY A 122 -10.19 -2.15 24.28
N LEU A 123 -9.55 -1.54 23.29
CA LEU A 123 -8.57 -2.21 22.42
C LEU A 123 -7.25 -2.42 23.15
N LYS A 124 -6.71 -3.65 23.03
CA LYS A 124 -5.36 -3.98 23.50
C LYS A 124 -4.37 -3.85 22.35
N VAL A 125 -3.46 -2.90 22.46
CA VAL A 125 -2.50 -2.56 21.40
C VAL A 125 -1.22 -3.40 21.49
N TYR A 126 -0.76 -3.87 20.33
CA TYR A 126 0.53 -4.53 20.12
C TYR A 126 1.33 -3.79 19.03
N PRO A 127 2.67 -3.91 19.02
CA PRO A 127 3.46 -3.48 17.86
C PRO A 127 3.12 -4.33 16.63
N THR A 128 3.45 -3.83 15.44
CA THR A 128 3.29 -4.57 14.19
C THR A 128 4.19 -5.80 14.12
N MET A 129 3.63 -6.90 13.63
CA MET A 129 4.30 -8.18 13.43
C MET A 129 3.52 -9.05 12.45
N THR A 130 4.06 -10.23 12.10
CA THR A 130 3.34 -11.18 11.24
C THR A 130 2.08 -11.71 11.94
N LYS A 131 1.04 -12.05 11.16
CA LYS A 131 -0.22 -12.57 11.71
C LYS A 131 -0.05 -13.78 12.63
N PRO A 132 0.81 -14.79 12.32
CA PRO A 132 0.99 -15.92 13.22
C PRO A 132 1.51 -15.50 14.60
N VAL A 133 2.54 -14.66 14.65
CA VAL A 133 3.14 -14.17 15.90
C VAL A 133 2.13 -13.33 16.69
N PHE A 134 1.36 -12.49 15.99
CA PHE A 134 0.32 -11.68 16.62
C PHE A 134 -0.75 -12.57 17.28
N ARG A 135 -1.28 -13.55 16.55
CA ARG A 135 -2.33 -14.46 17.03
C ARG A 135 -1.92 -15.24 18.27
N GLU A 136 -0.66 -15.69 18.31
CA GLU A 136 -0.07 -16.35 19.47
C GLU A 136 -0.05 -15.42 20.69
N LYS A 137 0.51 -14.21 20.54
CA LYS A 137 0.62 -13.24 21.63
C LYS A 137 -0.73 -12.71 22.12
N SER A 138 -1.65 -12.46 21.19
CA SER A 138 -2.98 -11.96 21.49
C SER A 138 -3.91 -13.04 22.02
N LYS A 139 -3.53 -14.32 21.90
CA LYS A 139 -4.39 -15.49 22.18
C LYS A 139 -5.73 -15.39 21.44
N LEU A 140 -5.68 -14.98 20.17
CA LEU A 140 -6.84 -14.79 19.30
C LEU A 140 -7.93 -13.84 19.85
N LYS A 141 -7.64 -13.01 20.86
CA LYS A 141 -8.63 -12.08 21.42
C LYS A 141 -9.08 -11.05 20.36
N PRO A 142 -10.40 -10.89 20.11
CA PRO A 142 -10.93 -9.97 19.11
C PRO A 142 -10.50 -8.51 19.28
N LEU A 143 -10.49 -8.00 20.52
CA LEU A 143 -10.13 -6.61 20.83
C LEU A 143 -8.62 -6.36 20.87
N SER A 144 -7.78 -7.35 20.54
CA SER A 144 -6.36 -7.11 20.34
C SER A 144 -6.13 -6.60 18.93
N ILE A 145 -5.36 -5.51 18.80
CA ILE A 145 -4.98 -4.93 17.50
C ILE A 145 -3.46 -4.73 17.43
N MET A 146 -2.91 -4.65 16.22
CA MET A 146 -1.61 -3.99 16.05
C MET A 146 -1.82 -2.52 15.67
N LEU A 147 -0.97 -1.64 16.18
CA LEU A 147 -0.97 -0.21 15.88
C LEU A 147 0.34 0.18 15.20
N ASP A 148 0.23 0.94 14.13
CA ASP A 148 1.36 1.57 13.45
C ASP A 148 1.06 3.05 13.21
N ASP A 149 1.73 3.95 13.94
CA ASP A 149 1.70 5.39 13.64
C ASP A 149 2.91 5.73 12.76
N ARG A 150 2.63 5.96 11.48
CA ARG A 150 3.64 6.18 10.44
C ARG A 150 3.89 7.66 10.19
N GLY A 151 3.22 8.57 10.91
CA GLY A 151 3.20 10.00 10.63
C GLY A 151 1.95 10.40 9.83
N PRO A 152 1.96 10.31 8.48
CA PRO A 152 0.84 10.68 7.62
C PRO A 152 -0.30 9.66 7.55
N GLN A 153 -0.09 8.47 8.11
CA GLN A 153 -1.09 7.42 8.18
C GLN A 153 -0.93 6.70 9.53
N ILE A 154 -2.06 6.40 10.16
CA ILE A 154 -2.12 5.55 11.36
C ILE A 154 -2.95 4.33 10.99
N THR A 155 -2.46 3.14 11.28
CA THR A 155 -3.15 1.90 10.91
C THR A 155 -3.50 1.08 12.16
N PHE A 156 -4.75 0.61 12.22
CA PHE A 156 -5.17 -0.46 13.12
C PHE A 156 -5.26 -1.77 12.34
N GLU A 157 -4.53 -2.79 12.79
CA GLU A 157 -4.60 -4.14 12.26
C GLU A 157 -5.50 -5.00 13.15
N VAL A 158 -6.72 -5.26 12.69
CA VAL A 158 -7.82 -5.91 13.42
C VAL A 158 -7.89 -7.40 13.03
N VAL A 159 -6.77 -8.11 13.20
CA VAL A 159 -6.56 -9.48 12.69
C VAL A 159 -7.57 -10.52 13.18
N ASN A 160 -8.09 -10.34 14.40
CA ASN A 160 -8.94 -11.33 15.07
C ASN A 160 -10.43 -10.95 15.08
N ALA A 161 -10.82 -9.85 14.42
CA ALA A 161 -12.20 -9.33 14.50
C ALA A 161 -12.77 -8.85 13.17
N THR A 162 -12.38 -9.51 12.07
CA THR A 162 -12.91 -9.27 10.72
C THR A 162 -13.92 -10.32 10.26
N ASP A 163 -14.06 -11.41 11.02
CA ASP A 163 -14.95 -12.52 10.75
C ASP A 163 -15.30 -13.20 12.09
N LEU A 164 -16.03 -12.46 12.92
CA LEU A 164 -16.45 -12.94 14.24
C LEU A 164 -17.61 -13.93 14.11
N SER A 165 -17.64 -14.94 14.97
CA SER A 165 -18.88 -15.69 15.20
C SER A 165 -19.90 -14.82 15.94
N GLU A 166 -21.18 -15.20 15.89
CA GLU A 166 -22.25 -14.52 16.63
C GLU A 166 -21.95 -14.52 18.14
N GLU A 167 -21.53 -15.65 18.70
CA GLU A 167 -21.11 -15.77 20.11
C GLU A 167 -19.95 -14.82 20.45
N GLN A 168 -18.94 -14.73 19.58
CA GLN A 168 -17.83 -13.81 19.79
C GLN A 168 -18.30 -12.36 19.79
N ALA A 169 -19.17 -11.98 18.83
CA ALA A 169 -19.71 -10.63 18.73
C ALA A 169 -20.58 -10.27 19.94
N GLU A 170 -21.46 -11.18 20.38
CA GLU A 170 -22.28 -11.02 21.59
C GLU A 170 -21.41 -10.84 22.84
N GLY A 171 -20.34 -11.63 22.96
CA GLY A 171 -19.37 -11.55 24.06
C GLY A 171 -18.60 -10.23 24.14
N LEU A 172 -18.64 -9.38 23.09
CA LEU A 172 -18.04 -8.04 23.12
C LEU A 172 -18.94 -6.98 23.72
N GLY A 173 -20.22 -7.28 23.99
CA GLY A 173 -21.17 -6.33 24.56
C GLY A 173 -21.50 -5.15 23.64
N MET A 174 -21.31 -5.31 22.32
CA MET A 174 -21.57 -4.28 21.31
C MET A 174 -22.17 -4.90 20.05
N GLN A 175 -23.03 -4.17 19.34
CA GLN A 175 -23.62 -4.64 18.10
C GLN A 175 -22.61 -4.53 16.95
N ILE A 176 -22.03 -5.65 16.56
CA ILE A 176 -21.09 -5.73 15.43
C ILE A 176 -21.87 -5.80 14.11
N PRO A 177 -21.68 -4.87 13.16
CA PRO A 177 -22.35 -4.91 11.87
C PRO A 177 -21.74 -5.99 10.96
N LYS A 178 -22.56 -6.50 10.03
CA LYS A 178 -22.06 -7.33 8.93
C LYS A 178 -21.47 -6.47 7.81
N THR A 179 -20.25 -6.78 7.39
CA THR A 179 -19.57 -6.21 6.22
C THR A 179 -19.25 -7.35 5.26
N ASN A 180 -19.76 -7.30 4.02
CA ASN A 180 -19.64 -8.39 3.05
C ASN A 180 -20.09 -9.76 3.59
N GLY A 181 -21.13 -9.77 4.41
CA GLY A 181 -21.69 -10.97 5.03
C GLY A 181 -21.05 -11.37 6.37
N GLN A 182 -19.89 -10.83 6.74
CA GLN A 182 -19.15 -11.21 7.96
C GLN A 182 -19.27 -10.17 9.07
N LEU A 183 -19.30 -10.61 10.33
CA LEU A 183 -19.29 -9.72 11.49
C LEU A 183 -17.90 -9.10 11.66
N ASP A 184 -17.79 -7.81 11.37
CA ASP A 184 -16.52 -7.11 11.24
C ASP A 184 -16.48 -5.85 12.14
N LEU A 185 -15.64 -5.91 13.18
CA LEU A 185 -15.46 -4.82 14.15
C LEU A 185 -14.94 -3.53 13.47
N ARG A 186 -14.24 -3.66 12.34
CA ARG A 186 -13.62 -2.52 11.68
C ARG A 186 -14.63 -1.49 11.18
N ALA A 187 -15.80 -1.93 10.72
CA ALA A 187 -16.84 -1.02 10.23
C ALA A 187 -17.34 -0.10 11.35
N LEU A 188 -17.49 -0.63 12.57
CA LEU A 188 -17.91 0.13 13.73
C LEU A 188 -16.83 1.15 14.17
N ILE A 189 -15.57 0.70 14.27
CA ILE A 189 -14.43 1.59 14.59
C ILE A 189 -14.28 2.68 13.53
N SER A 190 -14.38 2.33 12.24
CA SER A 190 -14.20 3.28 11.13
C SER A 190 -15.28 4.37 11.16
N LYS A 191 -16.55 3.98 11.36
CA LYS A 191 -17.65 4.94 11.49
C LYS A 191 -17.42 5.92 12.64
N ARG A 192 -17.07 5.40 13.83
CA ARG A 192 -16.81 6.23 15.00
C ARG A 192 -15.61 7.15 14.80
N ALA A 193 -14.56 6.67 14.12
CA ALA A 193 -13.39 7.47 13.80
C ALA A 193 -13.74 8.64 12.87
N ASP A 194 -14.52 8.41 11.82
CA ASP A 194 -14.94 9.47 10.88
C ASP A 194 -15.82 10.53 11.55
N GLU A 195 -16.70 10.15 12.47
CA GLU A 195 -17.46 11.09 13.33
C GLU A 195 -16.49 11.98 14.13
N LEU A 196 -15.55 11.38 14.86
CA LEU A 196 -14.57 12.11 15.67
C LEU A 196 -13.67 13.02 14.82
N PHE A 197 -13.22 12.57 13.65
CA PHE A 197 -12.42 13.42 12.75
C PHE A 197 -13.23 14.61 12.24
N THR A 198 -14.50 14.41 11.91
CA THR A 198 -15.41 15.47 11.46
C THR A 198 -15.67 16.49 12.57
N GLU A 199 -16.03 16.02 13.77
CA GLU A 199 -16.28 16.87 14.95
C GLU A 199 -15.07 17.75 15.31
N ASN A 200 -13.85 17.26 15.04
CA ASN A 200 -12.61 17.94 15.38
C ASN A 200 -11.94 18.63 14.18
N ASN A 201 -12.58 18.68 13.02
CA ASN A 201 -12.05 19.26 11.77
C ASN A 201 -10.65 18.73 11.40
N ILE A 202 -10.47 17.42 11.51
CA ILE A 202 -9.25 16.71 11.15
C ILE A 202 -9.41 16.15 9.74
N PRO A 203 -8.54 16.48 8.77
CA PRO A 203 -8.70 16.08 7.36
C PRO A 203 -8.26 14.62 7.11
N VAL A 204 -8.76 13.71 7.94
CA VAL A 204 -8.49 12.26 7.91
C VAL A 204 -9.79 11.52 7.61
N SER A 205 -9.66 10.39 6.94
CA SER A 205 -10.74 9.41 6.73
C SER A 205 -10.28 8.04 7.18
N ALA A 206 -11.16 7.30 7.85
CA ALA A 206 -10.97 5.87 8.10
C ALA A 206 -11.28 5.07 6.83
N ARG A 207 -10.42 4.10 6.49
CA ARG A 207 -10.56 3.26 5.29
C ARG A 207 -10.32 1.83 5.65
N LEU A 208 -11.26 0.95 5.28
CA LEU A 208 -11.00 -0.48 5.33
C LEU A 208 -9.90 -0.81 4.34
N ALA A 209 -8.76 -1.29 4.84
CA ALA A 209 -7.57 -1.57 4.05
C ALA A 209 -7.24 -3.06 4.12
N GLY A 210 -6.94 -3.65 2.96
CA GLY A 210 -6.68 -5.08 2.85
C GLY A 210 -7.81 -5.94 3.43
N THR A 211 -7.45 -7.09 4.01
CA THR A 211 -8.44 -8.02 4.60
C THR A 211 -8.67 -7.81 6.09
N PHE A 212 -7.87 -6.98 6.77
CA PHE A 212 -7.90 -6.90 8.23
C PHE A 212 -7.49 -5.55 8.83
N ALA A 213 -7.22 -4.53 8.02
CA ALA A 213 -6.75 -3.24 8.52
C ALA A 213 -7.83 -2.16 8.43
N ILE A 214 -7.65 -1.12 9.25
CA ILE A 214 -8.24 0.21 9.10
C ILE A 214 -7.09 1.20 8.97
N ASP A 215 -7.03 1.89 7.84
CA ASP A 215 -6.11 2.98 7.63
C ASP A 215 -6.81 4.31 7.92
N PHE A 216 -6.30 5.03 8.90
CA PHE A 216 -6.61 6.45 9.10
C PHE A 216 -5.62 7.23 8.26
N ALA A 217 -6.08 7.80 7.16
CA ALA A 217 -5.23 8.47 6.18
C ALA A 217 -5.83 9.79 5.72
N ILE A 218 -4.99 10.68 5.19
CA ILE A 218 -5.40 11.99 4.69
C ILE A 218 -6.54 11.85 3.66
N LYS A 219 -7.64 12.58 3.87
CA LYS A 219 -8.80 12.55 2.98
C LYS A 219 -8.41 12.97 1.56
N GLY A 220 -8.83 12.18 0.57
CA GLY A 220 -8.56 12.44 -0.86
C GLY A 220 -7.18 12.03 -1.36
N VAL A 221 -6.25 11.63 -0.49
CA VAL A 221 -4.95 11.07 -0.89
C VAL A 221 -5.09 9.58 -1.15
N SER A 222 -4.54 9.08 -2.26
CA SER A 222 -4.50 7.65 -2.61
C SER A 222 -3.32 7.31 -3.51
N LYS A 223 -3.10 6.02 -3.79
CA LYS A 223 -2.08 5.56 -4.75
C LYS A 223 -2.16 6.31 -6.09
N LYS A 224 -3.39 6.58 -6.56
CA LYS A 224 -3.66 7.37 -7.77
C LYS A 224 -3.04 8.75 -7.73
N THR A 225 -3.17 9.44 -6.60
CA THR A 225 -2.69 10.83 -6.47
C THR A 225 -1.17 10.92 -6.54
N ALA A 226 -0.47 9.99 -5.89
CA ALA A 226 0.99 9.92 -5.97
C ALA A 226 1.47 9.57 -7.37
N VAL A 227 0.87 8.55 -8.01
CA VAL A 227 1.20 8.18 -9.39
C VAL A 227 1.01 9.36 -10.32
N LYS A 228 -0.16 10.01 -10.28
CA LYS A 228 -0.44 11.18 -11.11
C LYS A 228 0.57 12.30 -10.90
N HIS A 229 0.98 12.56 -9.66
CA HIS A 229 1.94 13.62 -9.38
C HIS A 229 3.30 13.31 -10.04
N ILE A 230 3.86 12.12 -9.80
CA ILE A 230 5.17 11.73 -10.32
C ILE A 230 5.20 11.69 -11.86
N ILE A 231 4.19 11.08 -12.49
CA ILE A 231 4.20 10.90 -13.96
C ILE A 231 3.91 12.19 -14.75
N HIS A 232 3.46 13.26 -14.09
CA HIS A 232 3.22 14.57 -14.73
C HIS A 232 4.27 15.62 -14.35
N ASP A 233 5.19 15.30 -13.44
CA ASP A 233 6.25 16.23 -13.02
C ASP A 233 7.49 16.05 -13.92
N GLU A 234 7.70 17.00 -14.82
CA GLU A 234 8.82 16.94 -15.78
C GLU A 234 10.19 16.94 -15.10
N ALA A 235 10.34 17.59 -13.94
CA ALA A 235 11.61 17.66 -13.24
C ALA A 235 11.96 16.29 -12.65
N ILE A 236 10.98 15.64 -12.01
CA ILE A 236 11.13 14.28 -11.48
C ILE A 236 11.41 13.30 -12.61
N LEU A 237 10.63 13.33 -13.70
CA LEU A 237 10.86 12.46 -14.85
C LEU A 237 12.26 12.63 -15.45
N SER A 238 12.69 13.88 -15.65
CA SER A 238 14.02 14.17 -16.21
C SER A 238 15.14 13.65 -15.31
N MET A 239 15.01 13.81 -14.01
CA MET A 239 16.01 13.34 -13.04
C MET A 239 16.09 11.81 -13.00
N LEU A 240 14.97 11.11 -13.24
CA LEU A 240 14.94 9.65 -13.37
C LEU A 240 15.38 9.16 -14.76
N GLY A 241 15.73 10.07 -15.68
CA GLY A 241 16.07 9.71 -17.06
C GLY A 241 14.87 9.22 -17.89
N LEU A 242 13.64 9.53 -17.45
CA LEU A 242 12.41 9.15 -18.14
C LEU A 242 11.99 10.22 -19.16
N PRO A 243 11.39 9.81 -20.29
CA PRO A 243 10.91 10.76 -21.29
C PRO A 243 9.72 11.58 -20.76
N LYS A 244 9.69 12.88 -21.06
CA LYS A 244 8.60 13.79 -20.63
C LYS A 244 7.24 13.39 -21.19
N ASP A 245 7.23 12.74 -22.34
CA ASP A 245 6.03 12.25 -23.01
C ASP A 245 5.76 10.77 -22.72
N ILE A 246 6.25 10.21 -21.60
CA ILE A 246 6.09 8.79 -21.23
C ILE A 246 4.62 8.31 -21.31
N LEU A 247 3.66 9.19 -21.01
CA LEU A 247 2.22 8.88 -21.08
C LEU A 247 1.69 8.68 -22.51
N LYS A 248 2.43 9.12 -23.54
CA LYS A 248 2.12 8.82 -24.95
C LYS A 248 2.66 7.47 -25.40
N HIS A 249 3.45 6.79 -24.56
CA HIS A 249 4.07 5.49 -24.84
C HIS A 249 3.66 4.45 -23.79
N PRO A 250 2.44 3.89 -23.85
CA PRO A 250 1.94 2.97 -22.83
C PRO A 250 2.82 1.73 -22.60
N ASN A 251 3.59 1.29 -23.60
CA ASN A 251 4.54 0.18 -23.49
C ASN A 251 5.77 0.50 -22.61
N TYR A 252 6.03 1.77 -22.29
CA TYR A 252 7.11 2.14 -21.36
C TYR A 252 6.70 2.02 -19.89
N LEU A 253 5.42 1.77 -19.63
CA LEU A 253 4.82 1.71 -18.31
C LEU A 253 4.27 0.32 -18.03
N GLU A 254 4.38 -0.12 -16.79
CA GLU A 254 3.68 -1.32 -16.32
C GLU A 254 3.28 -1.16 -14.86
N ALA A 255 2.08 -1.61 -14.51
CA ALA A 255 1.60 -1.62 -13.15
C ALA A 255 1.58 -3.05 -12.59
N TRP A 256 2.11 -3.26 -11.39
CA TRP A 256 2.10 -4.54 -10.69
C TRP A 256 1.33 -4.42 -9.38
N GLY A 257 0.50 -5.40 -9.07
CA GLY A 257 -0.25 -5.43 -7.81
C GLY A 257 -0.84 -6.79 -7.47
N ASP A 258 -1.57 -6.82 -6.36
CA ASP A 258 -2.26 -8.02 -5.88
C ASP A 258 -3.78 -7.85 -5.86
N LYS A 259 -4.31 -6.63 -5.96
CA LYS A 259 -5.76 -6.38 -5.89
C LYS A 259 -6.26 -5.27 -6.80
N PHE A 260 -6.80 -5.65 -7.95
CA PHE A 260 -7.42 -4.75 -8.93
C PHE A 260 -8.95 -4.81 -8.98
N SER A 261 -9.59 -5.78 -8.30
CA SER A 261 -11.05 -5.93 -8.29
C SER A 261 -11.78 -4.66 -7.81
N VAL A 262 -12.79 -4.21 -8.57
CA VAL A 262 -13.69 -3.11 -8.18
C VAL A 262 -14.74 -3.56 -7.16
N ILE A 263 -15.05 -4.87 -7.14
CA ILE A 263 -16.08 -5.45 -6.25
C ILE A 263 -15.49 -5.70 -4.86
N ARG A 264 -14.26 -6.22 -4.79
CA ARG A 264 -13.58 -6.59 -3.54
C ARG A 264 -12.68 -5.46 -3.00
N GLY A 265 -12.91 -4.23 -3.46
CA GLY A 265 -12.25 -3.02 -2.95
C GLY A 265 -10.75 -2.94 -3.24
N GLY A 266 -10.27 -3.56 -4.31
CA GLY A 266 -8.84 -3.67 -4.63
C GLY A 266 -8.16 -2.32 -4.88
N THR A 267 -7.26 -1.93 -3.97
CA THR A 267 -6.66 -0.59 -3.95
C THR A 267 -5.66 -0.34 -5.08
N ASP A 268 -5.14 -1.39 -5.72
CA ASP A 268 -4.14 -1.26 -6.78
C ASP A 268 -4.76 -0.81 -8.09
N ARG A 269 -6.09 -0.96 -8.26
CA ARG A 269 -6.84 -0.36 -9.37
C ARG A 269 -6.60 1.14 -9.50
N HIS A 270 -6.35 1.81 -8.37
CA HIS A 270 -6.07 3.24 -8.35
C HIS A 270 -4.72 3.60 -9.00
N ILE A 271 -3.79 2.65 -9.10
CA ILE A 271 -2.57 2.80 -9.92
C ILE A 271 -2.98 2.85 -11.39
N SER A 272 -3.79 1.89 -11.87
CA SER A 272 -4.27 1.86 -13.26
C SER A 272 -5.07 3.11 -13.62
N GLU A 273 -5.95 3.59 -12.74
CA GLU A 273 -6.72 4.82 -12.94
C GLU A 273 -5.88 6.10 -13.06
N ALA A 274 -4.59 6.04 -12.69
CA ALA A 274 -3.66 7.15 -12.87
C ALA A 274 -2.95 7.12 -14.23
N LEU A 275 -3.07 6.03 -14.99
CA LEU A 275 -2.32 5.74 -16.21
C LEU A 275 -3.26 5.68 -17.43
N PRO A 276 -2.72 5.79 -18.66
CA PRO A 276 -3.47 5.44 -19.87
C PRO A 276 -4.03 4.02 -19.77
N LYS A 277 -5.22 3.78 -20.33
CA LYS A 277 -5.94 2.51 -20.19
C LYS A 277 -5.22 1.34 -20.85
N GLU A 278 -4.37 1.65 -21.82
CA GLU A 278 -3.57 0.73 -22.60
C GLU A 278 -2.39 0.17 -21.80
N VAL A 279 -1.97 0.87 -20.72
CA VAL A 279 -0.88 0.41 -19.84
C VAL A 279 -1.27 -0.91 -19.19
N ARG A 280 -0.41 -1.91 -19.37
CA ARG A 280 -0.62 -3.24 -18.80
C ARG A 280 -0.54 -3.17 -17.28
N SER A 281 -1.58 -3.67 -16.62
CA SER A 281 -1.62 -3.88 -15.17
C SER A 281 -1.67 -5.38 -14.91
N ILE A 282 -0.71 -5.93 -14.17
CA ILE A 282 -0.62 -7.36 -13.87
C ILE A 282 -1.02 -7.57 -12.41
N THR A 283 -2.04 -8.40 -12.19
CA THR A 283 -2.33 -8.94 -10.86
C THR A 283 -1.64 -10.29 -10.70
N PHE A 284 -0.92 -10.47 -9.60
CA PHE A 284 -0.34 -11.77 -9.24
C PHE A 284 -1.26 -12.58 -8.33
N ARG A 285 -2.43 -12.05 -7.97
CA ARG A 285 -3.47 -12.76 -7.25
C ARG A 285 -4.45 -13.38 -8.23
N ASP A 286 -5.02 -14.52 -7.86
CA ASP A 286 -6.19 -15.05 -8.53
C ASP A 286 -7.40 -14.13 -8.29
N GLU A 287 -7.73 -13.33 -9.31
CA GLU A 287 -8.87 -12.44 -9.35
C GLU A 287 -9.68 -12.70 -10.62
N SER A 288 -11.01 -12.56 -10.52
CA SER A 288 -11.86 -12.70 -11.70
C SER A 288 -11.72 -11.49 -12.61
N PRO A 289 -11.41 -11.68 -13.92
CA PRO A 289 -11.36 -10.58 -14.88
C PRO A 289 -12.64 -9.75 -14.99
N ASP A 290 -13.80 -10.36 -14.72
CA ASP A 290 -15.10 -9.68 -14.72
C ASP A 290 -15.23 -8.64 -13.60
N GLU A 291 -14.37 -8.71 -12.58
CA GLU A 291 -14.33 -7.76 -11.48
C GLU A 291 -13.39 -6.57 -11.77
N PHE A 292 -12.70 -6.52 -12.91
CA PHE A 292 -11.78 -5.42 -13.23
C PHE A 292 -12.48 -4.19 -13.78
N LEU A 293 -11.78 -3.06 -13.69
CA LEU A 293 -12.26 -1.79 -14.21
C LEU A 293 -12.36 -1.85 -15.74
N LYS A 294 -13.59 -1.70 -16.27
CA LYS A 294 -13.87 -1.86 -17.70
C LYS A 294 -13.00 -0.96 -18.58
N GLY A 295 -12.42 -1.57 -19.61
CA GLY A 295 -11.62 -0.90 -20.63
C GLY A 295 -10.16 -0.64 -20.24
N TYR A 296 -9.72 -1.05 -19.06
CA TYR A 296 -8.30 -1.04 -18.68
C TYR A 296 -7.65 -2.39 -19.03
N ASN A 297 -6.38 -2.35 -19.40
CA ASN A 297 -5.56 -3.52 -19.71
C ASN A 297 -5.07 -4.21 -18.43
N THR A 298 -6.00 -4.75 -17.64
CA THR A 298 -5.68 -5.54 -16.44
C THR A 298 -5.68 -7.02 -16.79
N VAL A 299 -4.59 -7.71 -16.48
CA VAL A 299 -4.38 -9.13 -16.76
C VAL A 299 -4.02 -9.90 -15.48
N VAL A 300 -4.47 -11.14 -15.40
CA VAL A 300 -4.11 -12.07 -14.33
C VAL A 300 -2.87 -12.84 -14.75
N TRP A 301 -1.90 -12.93 -13.85
CA TRP A 301 -0.73 -13.80 -14.04
C TRP A 301 -1.16 -15.26 -14.22
N ASP A 302 -0.64 -15.90 -15.27
CA ASP A 302 -1.01 -17.27 -15.71
C ASP A 302 0.03 -18.34 -15.29
N GLY A 303 0.97 -17.99 -14.42
CA GLY A 303 1.98 -18.92 -13.92
C GLY A 303 1.49 -19.84 -12.81
N LYS A 304 2.42 -20.62 -12.24
CA LYS A 304 2.10 -21.63 -11.22
C LYS A 304 2.02 -21.04 -9.82
N ARG A 305 2.69 -19.91 -9.59
CA ARG A 305 2.76 -19.24 -8.29
C ARG A 305 1.95 -17.94 -8.31
N ASN A 306 1.51 -17.51 -7.14
CA ASN A 306 0.72 -16.30 -6.95
C ASN A 306 1.44 -15.31 -6.02
N LEU A 307 0.91 -14.09 -5.94
CA LEU A 307 1.37 -12.98 -5.12
C LEU A 307 2.86 -12.69 -5.41
N HIS A 308 3.63 -12.32 -4.39
CA HIS A 308 5.06 -12.08 -4.51
C HIS A 308 5.88 -13.25 -5.08
N HIS A 309 5.41 -14.49 -4.92
CA HIS A 309 6.03 -15.63 -5.56
C HIS A 309 5.71 -15.74 -7.05
N GLY A 310 4.53 -15.27 -7.47
CA GLY A 310 4.13 -15.14 -8.88
C GLY A 310 4.95 -14.05 -9.59
N LEU A 311 5.16 -12.90 -8.95
CA LEU A 311 6.05 -11.87 -9.49
C LEU A 311 7.48 -12.40 -9.65
N LEU A 312 8.00 -13.13 -8.66
CA LEU A 312 9.33 -13.73 -8.76
C LEU A 312 9.42 -14.75 -9.89
N GLU A 313 8.39 -15.58 -10.09
CA GLU A 313 8.31 -16.52 -11.21
C GLU A 313 8.28 -15.78 -12.55
N PHE A 314 7.46 -14.72 -12.66
CA PHE A 314 7.36 -13.88 -13.85
C PHE A 314 8.72 -13.27 -14.23
N LEU A 315 9.44 -12.70 -13.25
CA LEU A 315 10.74 -12.07 -13.48
C LEU A 315 11.85 -13.07 -13.86
N LYS A 316 11.83 -14.28 -13.30
CA LYS A 316 12.79 -15.34 -13.62
C LYS A 316 12.60 -15.95 -15.00
N ASN A 317 11.41 -15.79 -15.59
CA ASN A 317 11.05 -16.31 -16.91
C ASN A 317 11.17 -15.25 -18.02
N ARG A 318 11.76 -14.09 -17.71
CA ARG A 318 12.13 -13.05 -18.67
C ARG A 318 13.21 -13.53 -19.64
#